data_AF-A0A2A4X5K1-F1
#
_entry.id   AF-A0A2A4X5K1-F1
#
_cell.length_a   1.000
_cell.length_b   1.000
_cell.length_c   1.000
_cell.angle_alpha   90.00
_cell.angle_beta   90.00
_cell.angle_gamma   90.00
#
_symmetry.space_group_name_H-M   'P 1'
#
loop_
_entity.id
_entity.type
_entity.pdbx_description
1 polymer ?
#
loop_
_entity_poly.entity_id
_entity_poly.type
_entity_poly.pdbx_seq_one_letter_code
_entity_poly.pdbx_strand_id
1 'polypeptide(L)'
;MSQPIDHQKAMGMFNDALNEMKSSLTKLGDMRLKGSKKDLEKTMHSMYEELEESIQHFDKTNSQDHFRQAIYKLEVVKPAFILNYNELLD
;
A
#
# COMPACT_ATOMS: atom_id res chain seq x y z
N MET A 1 -19.33 11.12 -18.46
CA MET A 1 -18.50 12.16 -17.81
C MET A 1 -18.11 11.63 -16.44
N SER A 2 -16.81 11.45 -16.18
CA SER A 2 -16.32 11.06 -14.84
C SER A 2 -16.52 12.24 -13.88
N GLN A 3 -16.94 11.98 -12.64
CA GLN A 3 -16.95 13.03 -11.62
C GLN A 3 -15.50 13.54 -11.40
N PRO A 4 -15.31 14.87 -11.19
CA PRO A 4 -14.01 15.39 -10.79
C PRO A 4 -13.58 14.75 -9.47
N ILE A 5 -12.29 14.40 -9.37
CA ILE A 5 -11.72 13.85 -8.14
C ILE A 5 -11.65 14.97 -7.11
N ASP A 6 -12.15 14.68 -5.92
CA ASP A 6 -11.81 15.43 -4.72
C ASP A 6 -10.42 14.97 -4.25
N HIS A 7 -9.39 15.76 -4.59
CA HIS A 7 -7.99 15.42 -4.31
C HIS A 7 -7.75 15.19 -2.81
N GLN A 8 -8.32 16.04 -1.96
CA GLN A 8 -8.14 15.96 -0.52
C GLN A 8 -8.77 14.68 0.03
N LYS A 9 -9.97 14.34 -0.43
CA LYS A 9 -10.64 13.09 -0.04
C LYS A 9 -9.88 11.86 -0.54
N ALA A 10 -9.39 11.89 -1.77
CA ALA A 10 -8.59 10.81 -2.36
C ALA A 10 -7.31 10.57 -1.55
N MET A 11 -6.56 11.64 -1.24
CA MET A 11 -5.35 11.55 -0.43
C MET A 11 -5.62 11.09 1.00
N GLY A 12 -6.75 11.48 1.61
CA GLY A 12 -7.17 10.95 2.91
C GLY A 12 -7.27 9.43 2.92
N MET A 13 -8.00 8.86 1.96
CA MET A 13 -8.15 7.41 1.84
C MET A 13 -6.82 6.69 1.56
N PHE A 14 -5.97 7.27 0.70
CA PHE A 14 -4.65 6.70 0.41
C PHE A 14 -3.73 6.72 1.63
N ASN A 15 -3.72 7.81 2.38
CA ASN A 15 -2.93 7.93 3.60
C ASN A 15 -3.38 6.95 4.67
N ASP A 16 -4.70 6.75 4.84
CA ASP A 16 -5.23 5.75 5.77
C ASP A 16 -4.72 4.34 5.44
N ALA A 17 -4.78 3.95 4.16
CA ALA A 17 -4.29 2.65 3.70
C ALA A 17 -2.77 2.49 3.89
N LEU A 18 -1.98 3.51 3.52
CA LEU A 18 -0.53 3.48 3.72
C LEU A 18 -0.16 3.40 5.21
N ASN A 19 -0.85 4.14 6.07
CA ASN A 19 -0.61 4.10 7.51
C ASN A 19 -0.90 2.73 8.12
N GLU A 20 -2.00 2.07 7.71
CA GLU A 20 -2.32 0.70 8.12
C GLU A 20 -1.20 -0.29 7.72
N MET A 21 -0.77 -0.24 6.46
CA MET A 21 0.29 -1.11 5.94
C MET A 21 1.63 -0.85 6.62
N LYS A 22 2.00 0.43 6.80
CA LYS A 22 3.24 0.83 7.48
C LYS A 22 3.27 0.39 8.95
N SER A 23 2.13 0.50 9.65
CA SER A 23 2.01 -0.02 11.02
C SER A 23 2.26 -1.52 11.07
N SER A 24 1.72 -2.26 10.09
CA SER A 24 1.92 -3.71 9.97
C SER A 24 3.39 -4.07 9.72
N LEU A 25 4.06 -3.38 8.78
CA LEU A 25 5.51 -3.56 8.52
C LEU A 25 6.35 -3.26 9.77
N THR A 26 6.01 -2.21 10.51
CA THR A 26 6.73 -1.83 11.73
C THR A 26 6.67 -2.96 12.77
N LYS A 27 5.49 -3.57 12.95
CA LYS A 27 5.33 -4.74 13.84
C LYS A 27 6.15 -5.94 13.40
N LEU A 28 6.26 -6.19 12.09
CA LEU A 28 7.09 -7.26 11.54
C LEU A 28 8.58 -7.01 11.76
N GLY A 29 9.02 -5.74 11.72
CA GLY A 29 10.41 -5.36 11.95
C GLY A 29 10.93 -5.75 13.34
N ASP A 30 10.04 -5.85 14.32
CA ASP A 30 10.36 -6.32 15.68
C ASP A 30 10.47 -7.86 15.78
N MET A 31 10.01 -8.59 14.75
CA MET A 31 10.02 -10.05 14.73
C MET A 31 11.33 -10.60 14.18
N ARG A 32 11.85 -11.68 14.81
CA ARG A 32 13.01 -12.42 14.29
C ARG A 32 12.62 -13.38 13.17
N LEU A 33 12.25 -12.83 12.01
CA LEU A 33 11.90 -13.60 10.81
C LEU A 33 13.15 -14.23 10.15
N LYS A 34 13.00 -15.44 9.62
CA LYS A 34 14.07 -16.19 8.94
C LYS A 34 13.52 -16.97 7.74
N GLY A 35 14.38 -17.27 6.77
CA GLY A 35 14.02 -18.07 5.60
C GLY A 35 12.88 -17.43 4.80
N SER A 36 11.92 -18.25 4.37
CA SER A 36 10.76 -17.82 3.55
C SER A 36 9.97 -16.68 4.19
N LYS A 37 9.86 -16.63 5.52
CA LYS A 37 9.18 -15.52 6.22
C LYS A 37 9.90 -14.19 6.05
N LYS A 38 11.24 -14.18 6.02
CA LYS A 38 12.00 -12.94 5.77
C LYS A 38 11.81 -12.47 4.32
N ASP A 39 11.66 -13.40 3.38
CA ASP A 39 11.41 -13.04 1.98
C ASP A 39 9.99 -12.52 1.76
N LEU A 40 8.99 -13.09 2.44
CA LEU A 40 7.62 -12.55 2.49
C LEU A 40 7.58 -11.12 3.05
N GLU A 41 8.29 -10.84 4.15
CA GLU A 41 8.41 -9.48 4.69
C GLU A 41 8.99 -8.50 3.67
N LYS A 42 10.05 -8.89 2.94
CA LYS A 42 10.62 -8.06 1.86
C LYS A 42 9.61 -7.81 0.74
N THR A 43 8.84 -8.84 0.34
CA THR A 43 7.77 -8.69 -0.63
C THR A 43 6.73 -7.68 -0.15
N MET A 44 6.33 -7.74 1.12
CA MET A 44 5.41 -6.76 1.70
C MET A 44 5.97 -5.34 1.69
N HIS A 45 7.26 -5.16 1.97
CA HIS A 45 7.93 -3.86 1.83
C HIS A 45 7.87 -3.33 0.39
N SER A 46 8.22 -4.18 -0.60
CA SER A 46 8.15 -3.81 -2.02
C SER A 46 6.73 -3.39 -2.44
N MET A 47 5.71 -4.14 -2.01
CA MET A 47 4.31 -3.81 -2.30
C MET A 47 3.90 -2.46 -1.71
N TYR A 48 4.35 -2.15 -0.48
CA TYR A 48 4.10 -0.86 0.15
C TYR A 48 4.77 0.28 -0.63
N GLU A 49 6.05 0.14 -0.97
CA GLU A 49 6.83 1.16 -1.68
C GLU A 49 6.23 1.45 -3.07
N GLU A 50 5.89 0.41 -3.84
CA GLU A 50 5.27 0.57 -5.16
C GLU A 50 3.90 1.26 -5.12
N LEU A 51 3.14 1.05 -4.04
CA LEU A 51 1.86 1.72 -3.82
C LEU A 51 2.07 3.18 -3.41
N GLU A 52 3.01 3.42 -2.49
CA GLU A 52 3.38 4.76 -2.04
C GLU A 52 3.85 5.63 -3.21
N GLU A 53 4.71 5.10 -4.09
CA GLU A 53 5.16 5.80 -5.30
C GLU A 53 3.98 6.16 -6.24
N SER A 54 3.05 5.24 -6.44
CA SER A 54 1.87 5.48 -7.29
C SER A 54 0.98 6.58 -6.71
N ILE A 55 0.81 6.62 -5.38
CA ILE A 55 0.04 7.63 -4.67
C ILE A 55 0.75 8.99 -4.73
N GLN A 56 2.07 9.02 -4.51
CA GLN A 56 2.86 10.24 -4.64
C GLN A 56 2.82 10.81 -6.06
N HIS A 57 2.77 9.93 -7.08
CA HIS A 57 2.63 10.37 -8.46
C HIS A 57 1.26 11.01 -8.72
N PHE A 58 0.20 10.44 -8.17
CA PHE A 58 -1.12 11.07 -8.17
C PHE A 58 -1.10 12.42 -7.43
N ASP A 59 -0.51 12.49 -6.24
CA ASP A 59 -0.43 13.71 -5.44
C ASP A 59 0.22 14.88 -6.21
N LYS A 60 1.35 14.59 -6.88
CA LYS A 60 2.09 15.59 -7.66
C LYS A 60 1.37 16.07 -8.91
N THR A 61 0.56 15.22 -9.53
CA THR A 61 -0.03 15.49 -10.86
C THR A 61 -1.50 15.85 -10.81
N ASN A 62 -2.20 15.48 -9.74
CA ASN A 62 -3.66 15.56 -9.60
C ASN A 62 -4.41 15.02 -10.84
N SER A 63 -3.82 14.02 -11.50
CA SER A 63 -4.35 13.43 -12.73
C SER A 63 -5.36 12.34 -12.42
N GLN A 64 -6.48 12.35 -13.15
CA GLN A 64 -7.49 11.28 -13.10
C GLN A 64 -6.93 9.90 -13.44
N ASP A 65 -5.98 9.84 -14.38
CA ASP A 65 -5.39 8.57 -14.78
C ASP A 65 -4.46 8.03 -13.69
N HIS A 66 -3.68 8.90 -13.04
CA HIS A 66 -2.82 8.50 -11.93
C HIS A 66 -3.62 8.13 -10.69
N PHE A 67 -4.74 8.80 -10.43
CA PHE A 67 -5.70 8.38 -9.41
C PHE A 67 -6.21 6.96 -9.67
N ARG A 68 -6.69 6.69 -10.88
CA ARG A 68 -7.19 5.36 -11.25
C ARG A 68 -6.12 4.27 -11.12
N GLN A 69 -4.88 4.58 -11.52
CA GLN A 69 -3.75 3.67 -11.34
C GLN A 69 -3.48 3.39 -9.87
N ALA A 70 -3.46 4.42 -9.02
CA ALA A 70 -3.24 4.28 -7.58
C ALA A 70 -4.38 3.49 -6.90
N ILE A 71 -5.64 3.72 -7.28
CA ILE A 71 -6.79 2.94 -6.78
C ILE A 71 -6.69 1.48 -7.18
N TYR A 72 -6.48 1.20 -8.46
CA TYR A 72 -6.35 -0.17 -8.95
C TYR A 72 -5.20 -0.90 -8.25
N LYS A 73 -4.05 -0.22 -8.09
CA LYS A 73 -2.91 -0.78 -7.36
C LYS A 73 -3.27 -1.05 -5.91
N LEU A 74 -3.93 -0.11 -5.21
CA LEU A 74 -4.39 -0.30 -3.83
C LEU A 74 -5.32 -1.51 -3.69
N GLU A 75 -6.30 -1.65 -4.58
CA GLU A 75 -7.27 -2.75 -4.57
C GLU A 75 -6.63 -4.13 -4.77
N VAL A 76 -5.54 -4.21 -5.55
CA VAL A 76 -4.79 -5.44 -5.76
C VAL A 76 -3.79 -5.70 -4.63
N VAL A 77 -3.08 -4.66 -4.18
CA VAL A 77 -2.01 -4.77 -3.18
C VAL A 77 -2.57 -5.04 -1.79
N LYS A 78 -3.63 -4.34 -1.36
CA LYS A 78 -4.14 -4.44 0.02
C LYS A 78 -4.52 -5.87 0.41
N PRO A 79 -5.29 -6.65 -0.40
CA PRO A 79 -5.61 -8.03 -0.05
C PRO A 79 -4.38 -8.94 0.04
N ALA A 80 -3.47 -8.87 -0.94
CA ALA A 80 -2.24 -9.68 -0.92
C ALA A 80 -1.33 -9.32 0.26
N PHE A 81 -1.25 -8.03 0.61
CA PHE A 81 -0.51 -7.58 1.78
C PHE A 81 -1.08 -8.14 3.08
N ILE A 82 -2.41 -8.13 3.24
CA ILE A 82 -3.08 -8.70 4.43
C ILE A 82 -2.85 -10.21 4.51
N LEU A 83 -2.93 -10.94 3.39
CA LEU A 83 -2.66 -12.37 3.36
C LEU A 83 -1.22 -12.68 3.80
N ASN A 84 -0.24 -11.96 3.24
CA ASN A 84 1.16 -12.12 3.63
C ASN A 84 1.39 -11.75 5.10
N TYR A 85 0.72 -10.70 5.60
CA TYR A 85 0.83 -10.32 7.01
C TYR A 85 0.34 -11.42 7.93
N ASN A 86 -0.81 -12.01 7.65
CA ASN A 86 -1.38 -13.09 8.46
C ASN A 86 -0.49 -14.34 8.44
N GLU A 87 0.03 -14.72 7.27
CA GLU A 87 0.98 -15.84 7.11
C GLU A 87 2.26 -15.64 7.93
N LEU A 88 2.71 -14.39 8.13
CA LEU A 88 3.87 -14.10 8.96
C LEU A 88 3.59 -14.22 10.47
N LEU A 89 2.33 -14.00 10.87
CA LEU A 89 1.89 -14.09 12.26
C LEU A 89 1.57 -15.53 12.71
N ASP A 90 1.17 -16.40 11.78
CA ASP A 90 0.93 -17.84 12.01
C ASP A 90 2.24 -18.61 12.27
#